data_AF-A0A0R1KT96-F1
#
_entry.id   AF-A0A0R1KT96-F1
#
_cell.length_a   1.000
_cell.length_b   1.000
_cell.length_c   1.000
_cell.angle_alpha   90.00
_cell.angle_beta   90.00
_cell.angle_gamma   90.00
#
_symmetry.space_group_name_H-M   'P 1'
#
loop_
_entity.id
_entity.type
_entity.pdbx_description
1 polymer ?
#
loop_
_entity_poly.entity_id
_entity_poly.type
_entity_poly.pdbx_seq_one_letter_code
_entity_poly.pdbx_strand_id
1 'polypeptide(L)'
;MHYPVELIRIVLNAIDDQDEQLLKKAHDHALKNNWKGYRAFHPGRLAKANHHVLDNWVVIYTIDEDAIVLTLIDTGSHNIF
;
A
#
# COMPACT_ATOMS: atom_id res chain seq x y z
N MET A 1 -18.09 -6.14 3.98
CA MET A 1 -16.62 -6.22 4.09
C MET A 1 -16.13 -4.83 4.45
N HIS A 2 -15.33 -4.67 5.50
CA HIS A 2 -14.83 -3.35 5.95
C HIS A 2 -13.34 -3.28 5.64
N TYR A 3 -12.91 -2.22 4.96
CA TYR A 3 -11.50 -1.96 4.68
C TYR A 3 -10.98 -0.98 5.75
N PRO A 4 -10.11 -1.44 6.66
CA PRO A 4 -9.58 -0.61 7.74
C PRO A 4 -8.61 0.44 7.21
N VAL A 5 -9.13 1.63 6.85
CA VAL A 5 -8.36 2.74 6.28
C VAL A 5 -7.23 3.21 7.20
N GLU A 6 -7.32 2.95 8.51
CA GLU A 6 -6.25 3.20 9.45
C GLU A 6 -4.94 2.44 9.11
N LEU A 7 -5.03 1.29 8.44
CA LEU A 7 -3.84 0.57 7.98
C LEU A 7 -3.09 1.33 6.89
N ILE A 8 -3.78 2.10 6.05
CA ILE A 8 -3.14 3.00 5.09
C ILE A 8 -2.35 4.06 5.86
N ARG A 9 -2.99 4.71 6.83
CA ARG A 9 -2.34 5.78 7.63
C ARG A 9 -1.07 5.30 8.31
N ILE A 10 -1.05 4.08 8.83
CA ILE A 10 0.16 3.49 9.43
C ILE A 10 1.31 3.43 8.42
N VAL A 11 1.04 3.03 7.17
CA VAL A 11 2.06 2.97 6.13
C VAL A 11 2.51 4.37 5.70
N LEU A 12 1.58 5.34 5.60
CA LEU A 12 1.94 6.73 5.28
C LEU A 12 2.90 7.33 6.30
N ASN A 13 2.64 7.12 7.59
CA ASN A 13 3.56 7.56 8.63
C ASN A 13 4.92 6.87 8.49
N ALA A 14 4.98 5.57 8.18
CA ALA A 14 6.26 4.89 7.95
C ALA A 14 7.02 5.37 6.71
N ILE A 15 6.32 5.86 5.68
CA ILE A 15 6.96 6.53 4.54
C ILE A 15 7.62 7.84 5.01
N ASP A 16 6.89 8.66 5.76
CA ASP A 16 7.38 9.94 6.30
C ASP A 16 8.56 9.74 7.27
N ASP A 17 8.43 8.78 8.19
CA ASP A 17 9.42 8.43 9.21
C ASP A 17 10.62 7.62 8.65
N GLN A 18 10.59 7.22 7.36
CA GLN A 18 11.56 6.31 6.74
C GLN A 18 11.73 4.97 7.49
N ASP A 19 10.65 4.42 8.05
CA ASP A 19 10.65 3.14 8.77
C ASP A 19 10.69 1.95 7.81
N GLU A 20 11.90 1.57 7.39
CA GLU A 20 12.13 0.45 6.47
C GLU A 20 11.56 -0.90 6.96
N GLN A 21 11.48 -1.11 8.28
CA GLN A 21 10.97 -2.37 8.83
C GLN A 21 9.45 -2.47 8.61
N LEU A 22 8.73 -1.39 8.89
CA LEU A 22 7.28 -1.36 8.67
C LEU A 22 6.93 -1.36 7.19
N LEU A 23 7.69 -0.64 6.35
CA LEU A 23 7.53 -0.65 4.90
C LEU A 23 7.73 -2.06 4.31
N LYS A 24 8.76 -2.78 4.76
CA LYS A 24 8.98 -4.17 4.36
C LYS A 24 7.83 -5.08 4.81
N LYS A 25 7.30 -4.88 6.02
CA LYS A 25 6.15 -5.63 6.53
C LYS A 25 4.87 -5.36 5.72
N ALA A 26 4.66 -4.11 5.29
CA ALA A 26 3.58 -3.72 4.40
C ALA A 26 3.79 -4.15 2.94
N HIS A 27 4.92 -4.79 2.63
CA HIS A 27 5.32 -5.19 1.30
C HIS A 27 5.38 -4.01 0.31
N ASP A 28 5.88 -2.86 0.78
CA ASP A 28 6.14 -1.71 -0.07
C ASP A 28 7.27 -2.03 -1.08
N HIS A 29 7.01 -1.76 -2.36
CA HIS A 29 7.95 -1.97 -3.43
C HIS A 29 7.70 -1.03 -4.62
N ALA A 30 8.78 -0.72 -5.36
CA ALA A 30 8.68 0.02 -6.62
C ALA A 30 8.04 -0.85 -7.71
N LEU A 31 7.14 -0.24 -8.49
CA LEU A 31 6.54 -0.87 -9.66
C LEU A 31 7.46 -0.81 -10.88
N LYS A 32 7.20 -1.66 -11.86
CA LYS A 32 8.05 -1.86 -13.05
C LYS A 32 7.31 -1.47 -14.34
N ASN A 33 8.03 -1.45 -15.46
CA ASN A 33 7.51 -1.19 -16.80
C ASN A 33 6.80 0.17 -16.89
N ASN A 34 5.57 0.22 -17.42
CA ASN A 34 4.77 1.44 -17.59
C ASN A 34 4.43 2.13 -16.26
N TRP A 35 4.67 1.47 -15.12
CA TRP A 35 4.45 2.00 -13.78
C TRP A 35 5.76 2.42 -13.08
N LYS A 36 6.85 2.59 -13.84
CA LYS A 36 8.11 3.10 -13.27
C LYS A 36 7.88 4.48 -12.65
N GLY A 37 8.38 4.68 -11.44
CA GLY A 37 8.18 5.90 -10.64
C GLY A 37 7.06 5.78 -9.62
N TYR A 38 6.18 4.78 -9.77
CA TYR A 38 5.17 4.43 -8.78
C TYR A 38 5.68 3.37 -7.81
N ARG A 39 5.09 3.36 -6.62
CA ARG A 39 5.28 2.36 -5.56
C ARG A 39 3.94 1.78 -5.15
N ALA A 40 3.96 0.58 -4.59
CA ALA A 40 2.76 -0.12 -4.14
C ALA A 40 2.98 -0.78 -2.79
N PHE A 41 1.98 -0.71 -1.92
CA PHE A 41 1.97 -1.44 -0.65
C PHE A 41 0.63 -2.14 -0.39
N HIS A 42 0.65 -3.11 0.53
CA HIS A 42 -0.48 -3.96 0.87
C HIS A 42 -0.90 -3.73 2.33
N PRO A 43 -1.91 -2.87 2.60
CA PRO A 43 -2.30 -2.54 3.98
C PRO A 43 -2.74 -3.77 4.77
N GLY A 44 -3.36 -4.75 4.11
CA GLY A 44 -3.81 -6.00 4.72
C GLY A 44 -2.70 -6.79 5.43
N ARG A 45 -1.43 -6.62 5.05
CA ARG A 45 -0.28 -7.26 5.71
C ARG A 45 -0.05 -6.80 7.16
N LEU A 46 -0.62 -5.67 7.53
CA LEU A 46 -0.57 -5.13 8.89
C LEU A 46 -1.77 -5.55 9.75
N ALA A 47 -2.80 -6.14 9.16
CA ALA A 47 -4.00 -6.56 9.87
C ALA A 47 -3.70 -7.72 10.83
N LYS A 48 -4.18 -7.62 12.08
CA LYS A 48 -4.01 -8.67 13.10
C LYS A 48 -4.89 -9.90 12.84
N ALA A 49 -5.99 -9.73 12.10
CA ALA A 49 -6.94 -10.78 11.74
C ALA A 49 -7.39 -10.60 10.28
N ASN A 50 -7.82 -11.68 9.64
CA ASN A 50 -8.37 -11.68 8.27
C ASN A 50 -7.42 -11.13 7.19
N HIS A 51 -6.10 -11.24 7.36
CA HIS A 51 -5.13 -10.76 6.37
C HIS A 51 -5.37 -11.38 4.98
N HIS A 52 -5.67 -12.68 4.90
CA HIS A 52 -6.01 -13.38 3.66
C HIS A 52 -7.19 -12.76 2.89
N VAL A 53 -8.10 -12.11 3.60
CA VAL A 53 -9.29 -11.47 3.04
C VAL A 53 -8.96 -10.07 2.50
N LEU A 54 -7.88 -9.46 2.99
CA LEU A 54 -7.38 -8.14 2.60
C LEU A 54 -6.10 -8.18 1.75
N ASP A 55 -5.55 -9.37 1.47
CA ASP A 55 -4.28 -9.54 0.75
C ASP A 55 -4.31 -8.93 -0.67
N ASN A 56 -5.50 -8.84 -1.28
CA ASN A 56 -5.72 -8.24 -2.59
C ASN A 56 -5.87 -6.70 -2.55
N TRP A 57 -5.84 -6.08 -1.36
CA TRP A 57 -5.88 -4.63 -1.24
C TRP A 57 -4.50 -4.04 -1.50
N VAL A 58 -4.39 -3.27 -2.58
CA VAL A 58 -3.13 -2.62 -2.99
C VAL A 58 -3.36 -1.12 -3.10
N VAL A 59 -2.48 -0.34 -2.47
CA VAL A 59 -2.43 1.11 -2.61
C VAL A 59 -1.22 1.45 -3.44
N ILE A 60 -1.41 2.24 -4.51
CA ILE A 60 -0.34 2.73 -5.36
C ILE A 60 -0.13 4.21 -5.05
N TYR A 61 1.12 4.62 -5.02
CA TYR A 61 1.47 6.00 -4.68
C TYR A 61 2.71 6.45 -5.42
N THR A 62 2.86 7.77 -5.49
CA THR A 62 4.07 8.46 -5.91
C THR A 62 4.43 9.49 -4.86
N ILE A 63 5.73 9.82 -4.80
CA ILE A 63 6.22 10.99 -4.09
C ILE A 63 6.62 11.96 -5.18
N ASP A 64 5.92 13.09 -5.25
CA ASP A 64 6.19 14.17 -6.18
C ASP A 64 6.60 15.40 -5.38
N GLU A 65 7.87 15.79 -5.49
CA GLU A 65 8.50 16.81 -4.65
C GLU A 65 8.23 16.56 -3.15
N ASP A 66 7.44 17.43 -2.51
CA ASP A 66 7.11 17.36 -1.08
C ASP A 66 5.70 16.77 -0.83
N ALA A 67 5.07 16.19 -1.86
CA ALA A 67 3.71 15.66 -1.78
C ALA A 67 3.66 14.14 -2.01
N ILE A 68 3.01 13.43 -1.08
CA ILE A 68 2.62 12.04 -1.28
C ILE A 68 1.26 12.04 -2.00
N VAL A 69 1.24 11.57 -3.25
CA VAL A 69 0.02 11.40 -4.02
C VAL A 69 -0.42 9.95 -3.94
N LEU A 70 -1.57 9.73 -3.30
CA LEU A 70 -2.15 8.40 -3.12
C LEU A 70 -3.20 8.15 -4.20
N THR A 71 -2.95 7.15 -5.04
CA THR A 71 -3.94 6.65 -5.99
C THR A 71 -4.34 5.25 -5.55
N LEU A 72 -5.52 5.13 -4.96
CA LEU A 72 -6.09 3.82 -4.69
C LEU A 72 -6.53 3.19 -6.02
N ILE A 73 -5.79 2.19 -6.50
CA ILE A 73 -6.05 1.56 -7.81
C ILE A 73 -7.04 0.40 -7.70
N ASP A 74 -7.10 -0.31 -6.56
CA ASP A 74 -8.11 -1.36 -6.36
C ASP A 74 -8.42 -1.66 -4.88
N THR A 75 -9.69 -1.99 -4.59
CA THR A 75 -10.17 -2.60 -3.35
C THR A 75 -11.13 -3.74 -3.71
N GLY A 76 -10.63 -4.96 -3.84
CA GLY A 76 -11.48 -6.08 -4.27
C GLY A 76 -10.71 -7.33 -4.66
N SER A 77 -11.42 -8.36 -5.11
CA SER A 77 -10.81 -9.59 -5.64
C SER A 77 -10.03 -9.28 -6.92
N HIS A 78 -8.77 -9.72 -6.97
CA HIS A 78 -7.81 -9.55 -8.06
C HIS A 78 -8.20 -10.34 -9.34
N ASN A 79 -9.43 -10.20 -9.82
CA ASN A 79 -9.91 -10.81 -11.07
C ASN A 79 -9.71 -9.88 -12.29
N ILE A 80 -8.87 -8.86 -12.17
CA ILE A 80 -8.69 -7.86 -13.22
C ILE A 80 -7.21 -7.57 -13.44
N PHE A 81 -6.44 -8.60 -13.84
CA PHE A 81 -5.33 -8.52 -14.80
C PHE A 81 -5.11 -9.89 -15.42
#